data_AF-A0A0C1NWI2-F1
#
_entry.id   AF-A0A0C1NWI2-F1
#
_cell.length_a   1.000
_cell.length_b   1.000
_cell.length_c   1.000
_cell.angle_alpha   90.00
_cell.angle_beta   90.00
_cell.angle_gamma   90.00
#
_symmetry.space_group_name_H-M   'P 1'
#
loop_
_entity.id
_entity.type
_entity.pdbx_description
1 polymer ?
#
loop_
_entity_poly.entity_id
_entity_poly.type
_entity_poly.pdbx_seq_one_letter_code
_entity_poly.pdbx_strand_id
1 'polypeptide(L)' 'MTWTVTEKRNLNKRIRKLPENVQNILITLKKDMEINGPIRGDWPNFSALSDGRYHCHLKKGHPTYVAIWEV' A
#
# COMPACT_ATOMS: atom_id res chain seq x y z
N MET A 1 6.80 -15.04 10.86
CA MET A 1 5.50 -14.55 11.37
C MET A 1 4.72 -14.03 10.18
N THR A 2 3.49 -14.47 9.98
CA THR A 2 2.62 -13.97 8.90
C THR A 2 1.79 -12.81 9.42
N TRP A 3 1.83 -11.67 8.74
CA TRP A 3 0.99 -10.53 9.08
C TRP A 3 -0.36 -10.64 8.36
N THR A 4 -1.43 -10.22 9.02
CA THR A 4 -2.75 -10.14 8.40
C THR A 4 -2.99 -8.72 7.89
N VAL A 5 -3.12 -8.56 6.57
CA VAL A 5 -3.40 -7.26 5.96
C VAL A 5 -4.90 -7.12 5.72
N THR A 6 -5.53 -6.18 6.42
CA THR A 6 -6.96 -5.92 6.28
C THR A 6 -7.23 -4.65 5.46
N GLU A 7 -8.37 -4.64 4.76
CA GLU A 7 -8.79 -3.49 3.96
C GLU A 7 -10.12 -2.93 4.49
N LYS A 8 -10.26 -1.60 4.46
CA LYS A 8 -11.56 -0.96 4.73
C LYS A 8 -12.54 -1.35 3.63
N ARG A 9 -13.79 -1.69 4.01
CA ARG A 9 -14.84 -2.18 3.08
C ARG A 9 -15.07 -1.27 1.86
N ASN A 10 -14.91 0.04 2.03
CA ASN A 10 -15.08 1.03 0.97
C ASN A 10 -13.85 1.18 0.05
N LEU A 11 -12.69 0.67 0.45
CA LEU A 11 -11.45 0.77 -0.31
C LEU A 11 -11.52 -0.08 -1.59
N ASN A 12 -12.10 -1.28 -1.52
CA ASN A 12 -12.20 -2.19 -2.66
C ASN A 12 -12.91 -1.55 -3.87
N LYS A 13 -14.01 -0.80 -3.62
CA LYS A 13 -14.73 -0.07 -4.67
C LYS A 13 -13.89 1.05 -5.31
N ARG A 14 -12.96 1.65 -4.56
CA ARG A 14 -12.05 2.68 -5.08
C ARG A 14 -10.91 2.07 -5.87
N ILE A 15 -10.33 0.96 -5.38
CA ILE A 15 -9.25 0.23 -6.04
C ILE A 15 -9.68 -0.20 -7.45
N ARG A 16 -10.90 -0.73 -7.60
CA ARG A 16 -11.43 -1.15 -8.91
C ARG A 16 -11.53 -0.05 -9.97
N LYS A 17 -11.50 1.22 -9.55
CA LYS A 17 -11.52 2.38 -10.46
C LYS A 17 -10.11 2.87 -10.84
N LEU A 18 -9.06 2.29 -10.25
CA LEU A 18 -7.69 2.66 -10.53
C LEU A 18 -7.20 1.96 -11.82
N PRO A 19 -6.19 2.52 -12.51
CA PRO A 19 -5.50 1.81 -13.57
C PRO A 19 -5.01 0.43 -13.12
N GLU A 20 -5.10 -0.57 -13.99
CA GLU A 20 -4.77 -1.97 -13.67
C GLU A 20 -3.35 -2.14 -13.10
N ASN A 21 -2.37 -1.41 -13.66
CA ASN A 21 -1.01 -1.44 -13.17
C ASN A 21 -0.89 -0.96 -11.71
N VAL A 22 -1.68 0.04 -11.29
CA VAL A 22 -1.70 0.52 -9.90
C VAL A 22 -2.37 -0.50 -8.98
N GLN A 23 -3.41 -1.18 -9.44
CA GLN A 23 -4.05 -2.27 -8.69
C GLN A 23 -3.06 -3.41 -8.46
N ASN A 24 -2.31 -3.81 -9.49
CA ASN A 24 -1.30 -4.86 -9.39
C ASN A 24 -0.19 -4.51 -8.40
N ILE A 25 0.31 -3.27 -8.42
CA ILE A 25 1.33 -2.81 -7.46
C ILE A 25 0.78 -2.84 -6.03
N LEU A 26 -0.48 -2.44 -5.81
CA LEU A 26 -1.11 -2.53 -4.49
C LEU A 26 -1.25 -4.00 -4.02
N ILE A 27 -1.62 -4.92 -4.91
CA ILE A 27 -1.69 -6.35 -4.59
C ILE A 27 -0.31 -6.89 -4.20
N THR A 28 0.74 -6.50 -4.92
CA THR A 28 2.12 -6.86 -4.59
C THR A 28 2.50 -6.31 -3.22
N LEU A 29 2.20 -5.05 -2.91
CA LEU A 29 2.47 -4.45 -1.60
C LEU A 29 1.80 -5.23 -0.47
N LYS A 30 0.54 -5.61 -0.64
CA LYS A 30 -0.19 -6.39 0.37
C LYS A 30 0.47 -7.75 0.63
N LYS A 31 0.76 -8.51 -0.42
CA LYS A 31 1.43 -9.81 -0.28
C LYS A 31 2.79 -9.68 0.40
N ASP A 32 3.51 -8.64 0.05
CA ASP A 32 4.82 -8.38 0.60
C ASP A 32 4.74 -7.98 2.08
N MET A 33 3.72 -7.22 2.48
CA MET A 33 3.42 -6.95 3.89
C MET A 33 2.99 -8.20 4.67
N GLU A 34 2.21 -9.11 4.06
CA GLU A 34 1.79 -10.36 4.69
C GLU A 34 3.00 -11.26 5.03
N ILE A 35 4.03 -11.25 4.18
CA ILE A 35 5.23 -12.09 4.31
C ILE A 35 6.29 -11.42 5.18
N ASN A 36 6.61 -10.16 4.89
CA ASN A 36 7.78 -9.47 5.43
C ASN A 36 7.43 -8.42 6.50
N GLY A 37 6.14 -8.12 6.67
CA GLY A 37 5.63 -7.17 7.64
C GLY A 37 5.44 -5.75 7.11
N PRO A 38 4.92 -4.85 7.96
CA PRO A 38 4.40 -3.55 7.54
C PRO A 38 5.48 -2.49 7.30
N ILE A 39 6.73 -2.75 7.69
CA ILE A 39 7.85 -1.83 7.48
C ILE A 39 8.46 -2.12 6.12
N ARG A 40 8.33 -1.16 5.19
CA ARG A 40 8.60 -1.36 3.76
C ARG A 40 9.65 -0.39 3.23
N GLY A 41 10.77 -0.27 3.94
CA GLY A 41 11.88 0.62 3.58
C GLY A 41 12.51 0.36 2.21
N ASP A 42 12.30 -0.82 1.65
CA ASP A 42 12.65 -1.25 0.30
C ASP A 42 11.66 -0.80 -0.79
N TRP A 43 10.46 -0.36 -0.40
CA TRP A 43 9.47 0.16 -1.34
C TRP A 43 9.77 1.60 -1.75
N PRO A 44 9.48 1.99 -3.01
CA PRO A 44 9.78 3.33 -3.49
C PRO A 44 9.11 4.44 -2.66
N ASN A 45 9.94 5.33 -2.12
CA ASN A 45 9.50 6.49 -1.31
C ASN A 45 8.63 6.05 -0.13
N PHE A 46 9.03 4.95 0.51
CA PHE A 46 8.49 4.60 1.81
C PHE A 46 8.92 5.63 2.85
N SER A 47 8.00 6.03 3.72
CA SER A 47 8.30 6.82 4.90
C SER A 47 7.24 6.62 5.98
N ALA A 48 7.67 6.69 7.24
CA ALA A 48 6.75 6.79 8.36
C ALA A 48 6.02 8.14 8.33
N LEU A 49 4.74 8.11 8.70
CA LEU A 49 3.92 9.26 9.02
C LEU A 49 3.78 9.34 10.56
N SER A 50 2.97 10.27 11.06
CA SER A 50 2.63 10.31 12.47
C SER A 50 1.73 9.13 12.89
N ASP A 51 1.77 8.80 14.18
CA ASP A 51 0.80 7.88 14.81
C ASP A 51 0.87 6.43 14.31
N GLY A 52 2.08 5.93 14.02
CA GLY A 52 2.25 4.54 13.57
C GLY A 52 1.69 4.28 12.16
N ARG A 53 1.47 5.34 11.39
CA ARG A 53 1.07 5.26 9.98
C ARG A 53 2.28 5.25 9.08
N TYR A 54 2.13 4.62 7.93
CA TYR A 54 3.16 4.53 6.92
C TYR A 54 2.58 4.79 5.55
N HIS A 55 3.42 5.23 4.62
CA HIS A 55 3.02 5.34 3.23
C HIS A 55 4.16 4.93 2.29
N CYS A 56 3.78 4.58 1.07
CA CYS A 56 4.70 4.45 -0.05
C CYS A 56 4.00 4.82 -1.36
N HIS A 57 4.78 5.09 -2.41
CA HIS A 57 4.23 5.44 -3.72
C HIS A 57 3.99 4.19 -4.56
N LEU A 58 2.75 4.02 -5.05
CA LEU A 58 2.41 2.96 -6.01
C LEU A 58 2.78 3.37 -7.44
N LYS A 59 2.60 4.65 -7.78
CA LYS A 59 2.96 5.21 -9.07
C LYS A 59 3.24 6.71 -8.90
N LYS A 60 4.37 7.18 -9.43
CA LYS A 60 4.72 8.61 -9.51
C LYS A 60 4.13 9.28 -10.77
N GLY A 61 4.11 10.62 -10.77
CA GLY A 61 3.72 11.43 -11.93
C GLY A 61 2.31 12.00 -11.83
N HIS A 62 1.68 12.31 -12.96
CA HIS A 62 0.32 12.85 -12.98
C HIS A 62 -0.64 11.86 -13.68
N PRO A 63 -1.58 11.21 -12.97
CA PRO A 63 -1.78 11.26 -11.51
C PRO A 63 -0.78 10.38 -10.72
N THR A 64 -0.48 10.80 -9.48
CA THR A 64 0.31 10.06 -8.48
C THR A 64 -0.64 9.23 -7.61
N TYR A 65 -0.23 8.00 -7.30
CA TYR A 65 -0.96 7.10 -6.41
C TYR A 65 -0.08 6.67 -5.24
N VAL A 66 -0.62 6.80 -4.02
CA VAL A 66 0.05 6.52 -2.75
C VAL A 66 -0.79 5.52 -1.96
N ALA A 67 -0.14 4.51 -1.39
CA ALA A 67 -0.74 3.63 -0.40
C ALA A 67 -0.40 4.14 0.99
N ILE A 68 -1.38 4.11 1.90
CA ILE A 68 -1.23 4.52 3.30
C ILE A 68 -1.85 3.42 4.16
N TRP A 69 -1.16 3.02 5.22
CA TRP A 69 -1.63 2.02 6.18
C TRP A 69 -1.21 2.35 7.62
N GLU A 70 -1.83 1.64 8.56
CA GLU A 70 -1.58 1.69 10.00
C GLU A 70 -1.31 0.26 10.49
N VAL A 71 -0.55 0.11 11.58
CA VAL A 71 -0.13 -1.18 12.16
C VAL A 71 -0.72 -1.35 13.54
#